data_AF-A0A9P5ZVL3-F1
#
_entry.id   AF-A0A9P5ZVL3-F1
#
_cell.length_a   1.000
_cell.length_b   1.000
_cell.length_c   1.000
_cell.angle_alpha   90.00
_cell.angle_beta   90.00
_cell.angle_gamma   90.00
#
_symmetry.space_group_name_H-M   'P 1'
#
loop_
_entity.id
_entity.type
_entity.pdbx_description
1 polymer ?
#
loop_
_entity_poly.entity_id
_entity_poly.type
_entity_poly.pdbx_seq_one_letter_code
_entity_poly.pdbx_strand_id
1 'polypeptide(L)'
;MSKARCLDSMNEDILILIFSRLGVPDLLSVRQACQRLNKITRLRFVWYNACVFNILRPGYPFPDVPLDDLTEFDLERYTRLAHRLSLRWSSRSSLGSQHRAQSPAAFDSFPLTRERSFKASTSTEITAVRFLHGRKERYLLAVSKGIWSTLSLWRIDGPGGNKSQNAAAPHECTKWSPKGALFSKFVLNKDVKSEGVIALSVFMAGFTIVLTLEGIETAGSDVEFKVLSTIDTTLEPMEMRGNIIAFADESSQTVIFNRRTGLSGLLQHEQEQGVFLHDPCVQVVFAYHSVLVVRARSLHLFPWPELLAPDVIQPTRSVGHHSFGWVDGISAVLPAQKFNEHSDNTLGNKPIMILSRTPSHDPWSSDVCTLDLYKLEPNPAFVPPTTNDAAPGLWNAAPGATSPYIFPPLRTAQADSRRGPIRCLDIMLGKYGTAMWLHPRDSATHGLVSLNTHLQEIPLQSTPWSDERLVAAVLSGPLDRVAQDDMVTTIARNVDNDWTALDYDEGMGRVAIGSSFGKLTIMEL
;
A
#
# COMPACT_ATOMS: atom_id res chain seq x y z
N MET A 1 33.31 -38.56 31.98
CA MET A 1 33.77 -37.77 30.82
C MET A 1 32.89 -36.54 30.70
N SER A 2 33.37 -35.36 31.12
CA SER A 2 32.64 -34.12 30.88
C SER A 2 32.64 -33.87 29.36
N LYS A 3 31.45 -33.83 28.74
CA LYS A 3 31.33 -33.29 27.39
C LYS A 3 31.69 -31.82 27.49
N ALA A 4 32.95 -31.49 27.19
CA ALA A 4 33.37 -30.11 27.04
C ALA A 4 32.38 -29.42 26.09
N ARG A 5 31.72 -28.36 26.57
CA ARG A 5 30.78 -27.59 25.76
C ARG A 5 31.58 -26.87 24.69
N CYS A 6 31.68 -27.49 23.51
CA CYS A 6 32.53 -27.08 22.40
C CYS A 6 32.41 -25.57 22.07
N LEU A 7 31.20 -25.01 22.14
CA LEU A 7 30.92 -23.60 21.88
C LEU A 7 31.50 -22.63 22.93
N ASP A 8 31.62 -23.05 24.20
CA ASP A 8 32.13 -22.18 25.26
C ASP A 8 33.63 -21.88 25.11
N SER A 9 34.36 -22.73 24.38
CA SER A 9 35.80 -22.56 24.10
C SER A 9 36.11 -21.80 22.81
N MET A 10 35.13 -21.59 21.93
CA MET A 10 35.34 -20.90 20.66
C MET A 10 35.49 -19.40 20.84
N ASN A 11 36.28 -18.74 19.97
CA ASN A 11 36.36 -17.29 19.90
C ASN A 11 34.99 -16.70 19.48
N GLU A 12 34.65 -15.52 19.99
CA GLU A 12 33.43 -14.79 19.66
C GLU A 12 33.29 -14.54 18.16
N ASP A 13 34.38 -14.24 17.45
CA ASP A 13 34.35 -14.02 15.99
C ASP A 13 33.84 -15.27 15.24
N ILE A 14 34.28 -16.46 15.67
CA ILE A 14 33.84 -17.73 15.09
C ILE A 14 32.36 -17.97 15.41
N LEU A 15 31.93 -17.67 16.65
CA LEU A 15 30.53 -17.79 17.04
C LEU A 15 29.65 -16.82 16.24
N ILE A 16 30.10 -15.59 15.99
CA ILE A 16 29.40 -14.61 15.16
C ILE A 16 29.25 -15.14 13.73
N LEU A 17 30.31 -15.70 13.14
CA LEU A 17 30.26 -16.31 11.81
C LEU A 17 29.27 -17.49 11.76
N ILE A 18 29.27 -18.37 12.76
CA ILE A 18 28.31 -19.47 12.86
C ILE A 18 26.89 -18.94 12.98
N PHE A 19 26.64 -17.99 13.88
CA PHE A 19 25.30 -17.45 14.14
C PHE A 19 24.76 -16.64 12.96
N SER A 20 25.62 -15.99 12.16
CA SER A 20 25.20 -15.30 10.93
C SER A 20 24.53 -16.22 9.89
N ARG A 21 24.72 -17.54 10.01
CA ARG A 21 24.15 -18.56 9.12
C ARG A 21 22.91 -19.27 9.69
N LEU A 22 22.55 -19.00 10.94
CA LEU A 22 21.41 -19.64 11.58
C LEU A 22 20.09 -18.97 11.15
N GLY A 23 19.02 -19.77 11.14
CA GLY A 23 17.67 -19.25 10.98
C GLY A 23 17.24 -18.42 12.20
N VAL A 24 16.22 -17.57 12.02
CA VAL A 24 15.65 -16.76 13.11
C VAL A 24 15.22 -17.61 14.33
N PRO A 25 14.55 -18.77 14.18
CA PRO A 25 14.17 -19.61 15.32
C PRO A 25 15.38 -20.20 16.07
N ASP A 26 16.43 -20.58 15.34
CA ASP A 26 17.63 -21.19 15.90
C ASP A 26 18.43 -20.16 16.71
N LEU A 27 18.55 -18.93 16.20
CA LEU A 27 19.15 -17.81 16.94
C LEU A 27 18.46 -17.56 18.29
N LEU A 28 17.13 -17.59 18.30
CA LEU A 28 16.35 -17.42 19.52
C LEU A 28 16.51 -18.59 20.49
N SER A 29 16.69 -19.80 19.97
CA SER A 29 16.95 -21.01 20.78
C SER A 29 18.35 -20.97 21.40
N VAL A 30 19.37 -20.64 20.61
CA VAL A 30 20.77 -20.48 21.06
C VAL A 30 20.88 -19.42 22.16
N ARG A 31 20.14 -18.31 22.03
CA ARG A 31 20.08 -17.23 23.02
C ARG A 31 19.65 -17.70 24.42
N GLN A 32 18.86 -18.77 24.51
CA GLN A 32 18.36 -19.32 25.77
C GLN A 32 19.35 -20.28 26.44
N ALA A 33 20.43 -20.68 25.76
CA ALA A 33 21.34 -21.71 26.26
C ALA A 33 22.29 -21.21 27.38
N CYS A 34 22.89 -20.03 27.24
CA CYS A 34 23.72 -19.41 28.29
C CYS A 34 23.85 -17.88 28.12
N GLN A 35 24.33 -17.19 29.16
CA GLN A 35 24.49 -15.72 29.16
C GLN A 35 25.44 -15.21 28.08
N ARG A 36 26.53 -15.94 27.80
CA ARG A 36 27.50 -15.55 26.76
C ARG A 36 26.84 -15.56 25.38
N LEU A 37 26.17 -16.66 25.02
CA LEU A 37 25.45 -16.76 23.75
C LEU A 37 24.28 -15.78 23.68
N ASN A 38 23.65 -15.46 24.82
CA ASN A 38 22.63 -14.42 24.88
C ASN A 38 23.17 -13.05 24.44
N LYS A 39 24.36 -12.67 24.92
CA LYS A 39 25.02 -11.41 24.54
C LYS A 39 25.41 -11.41 23.06
N ILE A 40 26.07 -12.46 22.59
CA ILE A 40 26.54 -12.55 21.20
C ILE A 40 25.37 -12.54 20.20
N THR A 41 24.30 -13.29 20.47
CA THR A 41 23.11 -13.33 19.59
C THR A 41 22.29 -12.04 19.60
N ARG A 42 22.60 -11.05 20.44
CA ARG A 42 21.96 -9.73 20.40
C ARG A 42 22.70 -8.78 19.47
N LEU A 43 24.01 -8.96 19.28
CA LEU A 43 24.84 -8.10 18.45
C LEU A 43 24.18 -7.79 17.10
N ARG A 44 24.13 -6.49 16.77
CA ARG A 44 23.60 -5.96 15.51
C ARG A 44 24.01 -6.76 14.27
N PHE A 45 25.30 -7.12 14.15
CA PHE A 45 25.82 -7.83 12.97
C PHE A 45 25.20 -9.22 12.77
N VAL A 46 24.83 -9.93 13.85
CA VAL A 46 24.14 -11.22 13.76
C VAL A 46 22.74 -11.03 13.15
N TRP A 47 21.99 -10.04 13.64
CA TRP A 47 20.65 -9.74 13.12
C TRP A 47 20.66 -9.09 11.74
N TYR A 48 21.68 -8.31 11.41
CA TYR A 48 21.87 -7.79 10.06
C TYR A 48 21.99 -8.92 9.04
N ASN A 49 22.88 -9.89 9.31
CA ASN A 49 23.03 -11.06 8.44
C ASN A 49 21.76 -11.91 8.41
N ALA A 50 21.14 -12.16 9.56
CA ALA A 50 19.88 -12.90 9.60
C ALA A 50 18.77 -12.22 8.78
N CYS A 51 18.67 -10.88 8.84
CA CYS A 51 17.74 -10.09 8.04
C CYS A 51 18.05 -10.23 6.55
N VAL A 52 19.29 -10.00 6.14
CA VAL A 52 19.72 -10.08 4.74
C VAL A 52 19.46 -11.48 4.17
N PHE A 53 19.95 -12.53 4.84
CA PHE A 53 19.89 -13.89 4.29
C PHE A 53 18.52 -14.56 4.42
N ASN A 54 17.81 -14.35 5.53
CA ASN A 54 16.54 -15.05 5.78
C ASN A 54 15.30 -14.24 5.40
N ILE A 55 15.42 -12.91 5.23
CA ILE A 55 14.28 -12.02 4.94
C ILE A 55 14.45 -11.34 3.57
N LEU A 56 15.47 -10.51 3.40
CA LEU A 56 15.58 -9.64 2.23
C LEU A 56 16.00 -10.38 0.95
N ARG A 57 16.92 -11.35 1.04
CA ARG A 57 17.32 -12.18 -0.10
C ARG A 57 16.17 -13.06 -0.61
N PRO A 58 15.38 -13.73 0.26
CA PRO A 58 14.13 -14.34 -0.17
C PRO A 58 13.13 -13.31 -0.70
N GLY A 59 13.20 -12.05 -0.26
CA GLY A 59 12.29 -10.98 -0.67
C GLY A 59 11.00 -10.97 0.16
N TYR A 60 11.05 -11.41 1.41
CA TYR A 60 9.89 -11.34 2.30
C TYR A 60 9.56 -9.89 2.67
N PRO A 61 8.29 -9.62 3.04
CA PRO A 61 7.88 -8.29 3.45
C PRO A 61 8.74 -7.73 4.58
N PHE A 62 9.22 -6.52 4.38
CA PHE A 62 10.05 -5.79 5.34
C PHE A 62 9.74 -4.29 5.25
N PRO A 63 9.87 -3.53 6.35
CA PRO A 63 9.66 -2.08 6.31
C PRO A 63 10.62 -1.37 5.35
N ASP A 64 10.15 -0.31 4.68
CA ASP A 64 10.95 0.49 3.75
C ASP A 64 11.87 1.48 4.49
N VAL A 65 12.74 0.92 5.33
CA VAL A 65 13.70 1.66 6.16
C VAL A 65 15.09 1.12 5.86
N PRO A 66 16.09 1.97 5.56
CA PRO A 66 17.46 1.54 5.40
C PRO A 66 17.94 0.76 6.63
N LEU A 67 18.59 -0.39 6.43
CA LEU A 67 19.04 -1.23 7.55
C LEU A 67 19.98 -0.47 8.49
N ASP A 68 20.76 0.47 7.95
CA ASP A 68 21.69 1.31 8.71
C ASP A 68 21.00 2.27 9.66
N ASP A 69 19.77 2.70 9.33
CA ASP A 69 18.97 3.62 10.13
C ASP A 69 18.24 2.89 11.29
N LEU A 70 18.18 1.55 11.27
CA LEU A 70 17.52 0.75 12.31
C LEU A 70 18.42 0.59 13.55
N THR A 71 17.84 0.63 14.75
CA THR A 71 18.56 0.23 15.97
C THR A 71 18.77 -1.30 16.01
N GLU A 72 19.67 -1.82 16.84
CA GLU A 72 19.83 -3.27 17.06
C GLU A 72 18.50 -3.93 17.45
N PHE A 73 17.75 -3.28 18.34
CA PHE A 73 16.45 -3.75 18.80
C PHE A 73 15.41 -3.76 17.68
N ASP A 74 15.32 -2.68 16.89
CA ASP A 74 14.36 -2.57 15.79
C ASP A 74 14.68 -3.57 14.67
N LEU A 75 15.96 -3.75 14.36
CA LEU A 75 16.43 -4.73 13.38
C LEU A 75 16.05 -6.16 13.79
N GLU A 76 16.29 -6.56 15.03
CA GLU A 76 15.81 -7.84 15.55
C GLU A 76 14.28 -7.94 15.47
N ARG A 77 13.56 -6.92 15.96
CA ARG A 77 12.10 -6.89 16.01
C ARG A 77 11.51 -7.09 14.62
N TYR A 78 11.95 -6.31 13.63
CA TYR A 78 11.45 -6.36 12.26
C TYR A 78 11.86 -7.65 11.56
N THR A 79 13.07 -8.17 11.77
CA THR A 79 13.48 -9.48 11.23
C THR A 79 12.59 -10.60 11.74
N ARG A 80 12.27 -10.60 13.04
CA ARG A 80 11.35 -11.59 13.64
C ARG A 80 9.91 -11.39 13.20
N LEU A 81 9.48 -10.17 12.96
CA LEU A 81 8.15 -9.87 12.44
C LEU A 81 8.02 -10.39 11.01
N ALA A 82 8.93 -10.01 10.11
CA ALA A 82 8.96 -10.44 8.72
C ALA A 82 9.01 -11.97 8.59
N HIS A 83 9.81 -12.65 9.42
CA HIS A 83 9.86 -14.10 9.45
C HIS A 83 8.52 -14.74 9.87
N ARG A 84 7.84 -14.17 10.88
CA ARG A 84 6.52 -14.67 11.29
C ARG A 84 5.46 -14.42 10.23
N LEU A 85 5.51 -13.25 9.60
CA LEU A 85 4.59 -12.87 8.53
C LEU A 85 4.77 -13.79 7.32
N SER A 86 6.01 -14.07 6.90
CA SER A 86 6.28 -14.97 5.78
C SER A 86 5.82 -16.41 6.06
N LEU A 87 6.01 -16.90 7.29
CA LEU A 87 5.46 -18.19 7.70
C LEU A 87 3.93 -18.21 7.62
N ARG A 88 3.23 -17.16 8.08
CA ARG A 88 1.76 -17.12 8.02
C ARG A 88 1.22 -17.12 6.61
N TRP A 89 1.85 -16.37 5.71
CA TRP A 89 1.51 -16.42 4.29
C TRP A 89 1.81 -17.79 3.67
N SER A 90 2.90 -18.46 4.07
CA SER A 90 3.31 -19.75 3.51
C SER A 90 2.54 -20.96 4.06
N SER A 91 2.16 -20.97 5.35
CA SER A 91 1.60 -22.14 6.03
C SER A 91 0.18 -22.53 5.56
N ARG A 92 -0.51 -21.69 4.80
CA ARG A 92 -1.90 -21.95 4.39
C ARG A 92 -2.01 -22.87 3.19
N SER A 93 -0.98 -22.89 2.35
CA SER A 93 -0.99 -23.68 1.13
C SER A 93 -0.98 -25.20 1.36
N SER A 94 -0.69 -25.68 2.58
CA SER A 94 -0.66 -27.11 2.89
C SER A 94 -1.96 -27.68 3.48
N LEU A 95 -2.91 -26.85 3.92
CA LEU A 95 -4.13 -27.34 4.59
C LEU A 95 -5.35 -27.50 3.66
N GLY A 96 -5.30 -26.98 2.43
CA GLY A 96 -6.48 -26.79 1.58
C GLY A 96 -7.07 -28.02 0.87
N SER A 97 -6.36 -29.15 0.72
CA SER A 97 -6.80 -30.17 -0.24
C SER A 97 -7.47 -31.44 0.31
N GLN A 98 -7.43 -31.73 1.62
CA GLN A 98 -7.89 -33.06 2.10
C GLN A 98 -9.01 -33.08 3.14
N HIS A 99 -9.38 -31.98 3.80
CA HIS A 99 -10.41 -32.02 4.86
C HIS A 99 -11.61 -31.06 4.69
N ARG A 100 -11.75 -30.40 3.54
CA ARG A 100 -12.76 -29.34 3.29
C ARG A 100 -14.23 -29.80 3.23
N ALA A 101 -14.53 -31.10 3.39
CA ALA A 101 -15.86 -31.65 3.10
C ALA A 101 -16.83 -31.82 4.29
N GLN A 102 -16.44 -31.61 5.56
CA GLN A 102 -17.30 -32.08 6.67
C GLN A 102 -17.49 -31.16 7.89
N SER A 103 -17.02 -29.91 7.90
CA SER A 103 -17.37 -28.98 8.99
C SER A 103 -17.78 -27.60 8.49
N PRO A 104 -19.09 -27.31 8.37
CA PRO A 104 -19.59 -26.00 7.92
C PRO A 104 -19.50 -24.88 8.99
N ALA A 105 -18.85 -25.10 10.14
CA ALA A 105 -18.87 -24.15 11.26
C ALA A 105 -17.49 -23.62 11.72
N ALA A 106 -16.38 -24.26 11.35
CA ALA A 106 -15.04 -23.75 11.67
C ALA A 106 -14.51 -22.93 10.49
N PHE A 107 -14.89 -21.65 10.43
CA PHE A 107 -14.32 -20.75 9.42
C PHE A 107 -12.82 -20.57 9.68
N ASP A 108 -11.99 -20.94 8.69
CA ASP A 108 -10.54 -20.77 8.66
C ASP A 108 -10.16 -19.28 8.54
N SER A 109 -10.50 -18.47 9.54
CA SER A 109 -10.04 -17.08 9.64
C SER A 109 -8.52 -17.00 9.67
N PHE A 110 -7.95 -16.02 8.97
CA PHE A 110 -6.51 -15.73 9.07
C PHE A 110 -6.19 -15.44 10.54
N PRO A 111 -5.24 -16.14 11.18
CA PRO A 111 -4.97 -15.96 12.59
C PRO A 111 -4.39 -14.55 12.82
N LEU A 112 -5.27 -13.63 13.19
CA LEU A 112 -4.91 -12.27 13.60
C LEU A 112 -4.08 -12.37 14.89
N THR A 113 -2.90 -11.76 14.90
CA THR A 113 -2.15 -11.62 16.17
C THR A 113 -2.92 -10.72 17.11
N ARG A 114 -3.50 -9.65 16.56
CA ARG A 114 -4.08 -8.57 17.33
C ARG A 114 -5.08 -7.79 16.50
N GLU A 115 -6.23 -7.51 17.10
CA GLU A 115 -7.21 -6.57 16.58
C GLU A 115 -7.42 -5.46 17.61
N ARG A 116 -7.45 -4.21 17.14
CA ARG A 116 -7.69 -3.03 17.98
C ARG A 116 -8.69 -2.11 17.30
N SER A 117 -9.83 -1.96 17.94
CA SER A 117 -10.87 -1.03 17.53
C SER A 117 -10.94 0.16 18.47
N PHE A 118 -11.05 1.37 17.94
CA PHE A 118 -11.24 2.59 18.74
C PHE A 118 -12.06 3.63 17.97
N LYS A 119 -12.67 4.56 18.71
CA LYS A 119 -13.51 5.60 18.12
C LYS A 119 -12.66 6.83 17.78
N ALA A 120 -12.51 7.11 16.49
CA ALA A 120 -11.71 8.22 15.99
C ALA A 120 -12.52 9.53 15.86
N SER A 121 -13.81 9.41 15.55
CA SER A 121 -14.72 10.54 15.47
C SER A 121 -16.08 10.23 16.11
N THR A 122 -16.80 11.28 16.51
CA THR A 122 -18.16 11.17 17.06
C THR A 122 -19.18 11.02 15.94
N SER A 123 -19.22 9.82 15.34
CA SER A 123 -20.22 9.41 14.35
C SER A 123 -20.09 10.06 12.97
N THR A 124 -18.86 10.41 12.55
CA THR A 124 -18.60 10.86 11.18
C THR A 124 -17.82 9.81 10.41
N GLU A 125 -18.15 9.62 9.15
CA GLU A 125 -17.50 8.62 8.30
C GLU A 125 -15.98 8.84 8.20
N ILE A 126 -15.22 7.75 8.31
CA ILE A 126 -13.78 7.73 8.00
C ILE A 126 -13.61 7.48 6.51
N THR A 127 -13.43 8.54 5.74
CA THR A 127 -13.33 8.46 4.28
C THR A 127 -11.96 8.03 3.77
N ALA A 128 -10.92 8.17 4.59
CA ALA A 128 -9.59 7.72 4.22
C ALA A 128 -8.75 7.45 5.46
N VAL A 129 -7.89 6.44 5.38
CA VAL A 129 -6.95 6.04 6.42
C VAL A 129 -5.62 5.73 5.76
N ARG A 130 -4.48 6.16 6.32
CA ARG A 130 -3.15 5.84 5.77
C ARG A 130 -2.10 5.64 6.86
N PHE A 131 -1.29 4.59 6.79
CA PHE A 131 -0.13 4.39 7.63
C PHE A 131 0.98 5.37 7.26
N LEU A 132 1.57 6.01 8.27
CA LEU A 132 2.65 6.96 8.05
C LEU A 132 4.02 6.27 8.15
N HIS A 133 4.60 6.00 6.99
CA HIS A 133 5.86 5.28 6.85
C HIS A 133 7.07 6.07 7.36
N GLY A 134 8.09 5.35 7.83
CA GLY A 134 9.40 5.89 8.18
C GLY A 134 9.51 6.63 9.51
N ARG A 135 8.39 6.82 10.21
CA ARG A 135 8.34 7.38 11.58
C ARG A 135 8.22 6.28 12.62
N LYS A 136 9.18 5.34 12.58
CA LYS A 136 9.19 4.10 13.39
C LYS A 136 7.92 3.27 13.23
N GLU A 137 7.16 3.50 12.16
CA GLU A 137 5.93 2.81 11.83
C GLU A 137 4.85 2.92 12.91
N ARG A 138 4.76 4.05 13.64
CA ARG A 138 3.89 4.17 14.82
C ARG A 138 2.65 5.03 14.62
N TYR A 139 2.46 5.60 13.44
CA TYR A 139 1.42 6.59 13.22
C TYR A 139 0.44 6.17 12.14
N LEU A 140 -0.82 6.51 12.37
CA LEU A 140 -1.94 6.31 11.46
C LEU A 140 -2.64 7.64 11.24
N LEU A 141 -2.81 8.01 9.99
CA LEU A 141 -3.60 9.18 9.60
C LEU A 141 -5.01 8.74 9.27
N ALA A 142 -6.00 9.52 9.68
CA ALA A 142 -7.39 9.31 9.33
C ALA A 142 -8.06 10.63 8.97
N VAL A 143 -8.82 10.63 7.87
CA VAL A 143 -9.67 11.73 7.44
C VAL A 143 -11.12 11.36 7.70
N SER A 144 -11.76 12.13 8.57
CA SER A 144 -13.19 12.00 8.81
C SER A 144 -13.97 13.13 8.14
N LYS A 145 -15.08 12.82 7.46
CA LYS A 145 -15.96 13.82 6.83
C LYS A 145 -17.26 13.96 7.63
N GLY A 146 -17.45 15.13 8.25
CA GLY A 146 -18.71 15.55 8.84
C GLY A 146 -19.23 16.79 8.10
N ILE A 147 -19.69 17.80 8.85
CA ILE A 147 -19.95 19.14 8.28
C ILE A 147 -18.65 19.72 7.71
N TRP A 148 -17.55 19.54 8.44
CA TRP A 148 -16.19 19.85 8.00
C TRP A 148 -15.36 18.57 7.98
N SER A 149 -14.30 18.58 7.17
CA SER A 149 -13.32 17.49 7.19
C SER A 149 -12.31 17.69 8.32
N THR A 150 -11.92 16.60 8.97
CA THR A 150 -10.88 16.59 10.01
C THR A 150 -9.82 15.57 9.68
N LEU A 151 -8.57 16.00 9.68
CA LEU A 151 -7.38 15.15 9.59
C LEU A 151 -6.92 14.87 11.01
N SER A 152 -6.80 13.60 11.38
CA SER A 152 -6.36 13.17 12.70
C SER A 152 -5.14 12.28 12.58
N LEU A 153 -4.16 12.48 13.46
CA LEU A 153 -2.97 11.64 13.59
C LEU A 153 -3.08 10.82 14.87
N TRP A 154 -2.91 9.52 14.74
CA TRP A 154 -3.02 8.56 15.83
C TRP A 154 -1.71 7.84 16.03
N ARG A 155 -1.26 7.70 17.27
CA ARG A 155 -0.16 6.81 17.62
C ARG A 155 -0.71 5.43 17.95
N ILE A 156 -0.28 4.44 17.18
CA ILE A 156 -0.79 3.07 17.22
C ILE A 156 0.12 2.13 18.02
N ASP A 157 1.38 2.49 18.26
CA ASP A 157 2.30 1.70 19.08
C ASP A 157 2.52 2.35 20.45
N GLY A 158 2.31 1.59 21.52
CA GLY A 158 2.76 1.96 22.86
C GLY A 158 4.28 1.70 23.00
N PRO A 159 5.04 2.62 23.64
CA PRO A 159 6.47 2.42 23.88
C PRO A 159 6.67 1.30 24.91
N GLY A 160 6.84 0.06 24.46
CA GLY A 160 7.23 -1.02 25.35
C GLY A 160 6.87 -2.40 24.83
N GLY A 161 7.83 -3.08 24.20
CA GLY A 161 7.78 -4.51 23.89
C GLY A 161 7.76 -5.43 25.12
N ASN A 162 7.42 -4.91 26.29
CA ASN A 162 7.13 -5.72 27.46
C ASN A 162 5.64 -6.08 27.40
N LYS A 163 5.37 -7.38 27.27
CA LYS A 163 4.05 -8.01 27.26
C LYS A 163 3.23 -7.77 28.55
N SER A 164 3.57 -6.79 29.39
CA SER A 164 2.71 -6.37 30.49
C SER A 164 1.39 -5.91 29.88
N GLN A 165 0.30 -6.50 30.36
CA GLN A 165 -1.04 -6.58 29.78
C GLN A 165 -1.74 -5.24 29.43
N ASN A 166 -1.08 -4.10 29.60
CA ASN A 166 -1.60 -2.77 29.29
C ASN A 166 -0.84 -2.17 28.10
N ALA A 167 -0.84 -2.85 26.96
CA ALA A 167 -0.39 -2.21 25.72
C ALA A 167 -1.32 -1.03 25.45
N ALA A 168 -0.79 0.18 25.63
CA ALA A 168 -1.53 1.43 25.57
C ALA A 168 -2.47 1.46 24.36
N ALA A 169 -3.72 1.84 24.59
CA ALA A 169 -4.68 2.03 23.52
C ALA A 169 -4.13 3.04 22.51
N PRO A 170 -4.46 2.89 21.21
CA PRO A 170 -4.18 3.94 20.24
C PRO A 170 -4.71 5.28 20.77
N HIS A 171 -3.88 6.32 20.72
CA HIS A 171 -4.26 7.65 21.18
C HIS A 171 -4.07 8.67 20.06
N GLU A 172 -4.97 9.64 20.03
CA GLU A 172 -4.89 10.76 19.12
C GLU A 172 -3.76 11.68 19.56
N CYS A 173 -2.84 11.97 18.64
CA CYS A 173 -1.74 12.91 18.87
C CYS A 173 -2.18 14.34 18.53
N THR A 174 -2.87 14.51 17.40
CA THR A 174 -3.29 15.83 16.93
C THR A 174 -4.42 15.74 15.93
N LYS A 175 -5.12 16.87 15.78
CA LYS A 175 -6.20 17.09 14.83
C LYS A 175 -5.96 18.39 14.08
N TRP A 176 -6.27 18.37 12.79
CA TRP A 176 -6.25 19.52 11.91
C TRP A 176 -7.57 19.61 11.14
N SER A 177 -8.31 20.69 11.37
CA SER A 177 -9.61 20.95 10.74
C SER A 177 -9.81 22.47 10.64
N PRO A 178 -9.48 23.09 9.49
CA PRO A 178 -9.87 24.46 9.25
C PRO A 178 -11.39 24.56 9.17
N LYS A 179 -11.96 25.60 9.78
CA LYS A 179 -13.40 25.89 9.64
C LYS A 179 -13.73 26.13 8.18
N GLY A 180 -14.78 25.50 7.67
CA GLY A 180 -15.17 25.66 6.27
C GLY A 180 -14.53 24.65 5.30
N ALA A 181 -13.59 23.84 5.78
CA ALA A 181 -12.77 23.01 4.90
C ALA A 181 -13.40 21.65 4.60
N LEU A 182 -13.40 21.29 3.32
CA LEU A 182 -13.72 19.95 2.84
C LEU A 182 -12.47 19.35 2.19
N PHE A 183 -12.12 18.12 2.59
CA PHE A 183 -10.97 17.42 2.02
C PHE A 183 -11.46 16.48 0.92
N SER A 184 -10.93 16.65 -0.28
CA SER A 184 -11.22 15.73 -1.39
C SER A 184 -10.24 14.57 -1.39
N LYS A 185 -8.93 14.86 -1.37
CA LYS A 185 -7.85 13.90 -1.53
C LYS A 185 -6.61 14.26 -0.72
N PHE A 186 -5.85 13.26 -0.29
CA PHE A 186 -4.53 13.46 0.29
C PHE A 186 -3.58 12.34 -0.09
N VAL A 187 -2.28 12.67 -0.10
CA VAL A 187 -1.21 11.72 -0.39
C VAL A 187 -0.08 11.91 0.61
N LEU A 188 0.57 10.80 0.97
CA LEU A 188 1.73 10.80 1.85
C LEU A 188 3.00 10.90 1.02
N ASN A 189 4.00 11.57 1.57
CA ASN A 189 5.32 11.60 0.97
C ASN A 189 6.01 10.25 1.17
N LYS A 190 6.40 9.62 0.05
CA LYS A 190 7.19 8.38 0.08
C LYS A 190 8.63 8.59 0.52
N ASP A 191 9.14 9.83 0.47
CA ASP A 191 10.43 10.18 1.04
C ASP A 191 10.29 10.55 2.52
N VAL A 192 10.66 9.59 3.38
CA VAL A 192 10.64 9.71 4.84
C VAL A 192 11.49 10.88 5.35
N LYS A 193 12.55 11.25 4.62
CA LYS A 193 13.49 12.31 5.01
C LYS A 193 13.03 13.69 4.56
N SER A 194 11.94 13.77 3.79
CA SER A 194 11.37 15.04 3.36
C SER A 194 10.65 15.76 4.51
N GLU A 195 10.80 17.08 4.54
CA GLU A 195 10.08 17.98 5.44
C GLU A 195 8.56 17.93 5.21
N GLY A 196 8.13 17.89 3.94
CA GLY A 196 6.71 17.80 3.58
C GLY A 196 6.23 16.36 3.68
N VAL A 197 5.34 16.07 4.63
CA VAL A 197 4.86 14.72 4.93
C VAL A 197 3.58 14.36 4.19
N ILE A 198 2.69 15.34 4.03
CA ILE A 198 1.35 15.13 3.45
C ILE A 198 1.12 16.24 2.43
N ALA A 199 0.58 15.92 1.26
CA ALA A 199 -0.08 16.90 0.40
C ALA A 199 -1.60 16.67 0.45
N LEU A 200 -2.36 17.69 0.82
CA LEU A 200 -3.80 17.61 1.10
C LEU A 200 -4.55 18.62 0.25
N SER A 201 -5.52 18.16 -0.56
CA SER A 201 -6.47 19.00 -1.29
C SER A 201 -7.57 19.47 -0.36
N VAL A 202 -7.72 20.78 -0.25
CA VAL A 202 -8.66 21.46 0.64
C VAL A 202 -9.54 22.38 -0.19
N PHE A 203 -10.84 22.11 -0.21
CA PHE A 203 -11.83 23.01 -0.78
C PHE A 203 -12.33 23.98 0.30
N MET A 204 -12.10 25.28 0.10
CA MET A 204 -12.53 26.36 0.99
C MET A 204 -12.93 27.60 0.18
N ALA A 205 -14.10 28.16 0.48
CA ALA A 205 -14.59 29.41 -0.14
C ALA A 205 -14.57 29.42 -1.68
N GLY A 206 -14.73 28.26 -2.33
CA GLY A 206 -14.75 28.12 -3.78
C GLY A 206 -13.40 27.84 -4.43
N PHE A 207 -12.30 27.80 -3.66
CA PHE A 207 -10.96 27.51 -4.16
C PHE A 207 -10.47 26.17 -3.63
N THR A 208 -9.70 25.46 -4.45
CA THR A 208 -8.96 24.27 -4.04
C THR A 208 -7.52 24.66 -3.74
N ILE A 209 -7.07 24.35 -2.54
CA ILE A 209 -5.73 24.62 -2.07
C ILE A 209 -5.06 23.29 -1.74
N VAL A 210 -3.83 23.11 -2.21
CA VAL A 210 -3.00 22.00 -1.74
C VAL A 210 -2.07 22.49 -0.65
N LEU A 211 -2.20 21.88 0.53
CA LEU A 211 -1.33 22.14 1.67
C LEU A 211 -0.30 21.04 1.82
N THR A 212 0.97 21.43 1.94
CA THR A 212 2.01 20.50 2.38
C THR A 212 2.20 20.61 3.89
N LEU A 213 1.99 19.53 4.64
CA LEU A 213 2.09 19.53 6.09
C LEU A 213 3.41 18.92 6.59
N GLU A 214 4.07 19.56 7.54
CA GLU A 214 5.15 18.99 8.33
C GLU A 214 4.57 18.39 9.61
N GLY A 215 4.99 17.17 9.96
CA GLY A 215 4.74 16.62 11.30
C GLY A 215 5.93 16.91 12.19
N ILE A 216 5.82 17.84 13.13
CA ILE A 216 6.92 18.18 14.03
C ILE A 216 6.76 17.35 15.32
N GLU A 217 7.68 16.43 15.59
CA GLU A 217 7.76 15.80 16.92
C GLU A 217 8.34 16.83 17.90
N THR A 218 7.51 17.36 18.78
CA THR A 218 7.93 18.27 19.84
C THR A 218 8.58 17.49 21.00
N ALA A 219 9.36 18.18 21.84
CA ALA A 219 10.10 17.58 22.96
C ALA A 219 9.21 16.81 23.98
N GLY A 220 7.88 16.88 23.87
CA GLY A 220 6.90 16.18 24.69
C GLY A 220 6.28 14.92 24.07
N SER A 221 6.75 14.44 22.92
CA SER A 221 6.07 13.39 22.12
C SER A 221 4.76 13.85 21.47
N ASP A 222 4.41 15.13 21.50
CA ASP A 222 3.28 15.67 20.76
C ASP A 222 3.71 15.96 19.33
N VAL A 223 2.86 15.60 18.37
CA VAL A 223 3.09 15.86 16.95
C VAL A 223 2.12 16.95 16.53
N GLU A 224 2.60 18.02 15.92
CA GLU A 224 1.74 19.08 15.37
C GLU A 224 1.84 19.11 13.84
N PHE A 225 0.73 19.45 13.18
CA PHE A 225 0.70 19.72 11.74
C PHE A 225 0.99 21.19 11.48
N LYS A 226 2.07 21.47 10.76
CA LYS A 226 2.41 22.82 10.30
C LYS A 226 2.26 22.91 8.79
N VAL A 227 1.57 23.94 8.30
CA VAL A 227 1.48 24.25 6.88
C VAL A 227 2.82 24.80 6.39
N LEU A 228 3.45 24.10 5.44
CA LEU A 228 4.72 24.50 4.81
C LEU A 228 4.52 25.35 3.56
N SER A 229 3.55 25.00 2.73
CA SER A 229 3.25 25.71 1.48
C SER A 229 1.77 25.53 1.10
N THR A 230 1.27 26.52 0.37
CA THR A 230 -0.09 26.62 -0.15
C THR A 230 0.03 26.75 -1.66
N ILE A 231 -0.54 25.81 -2.40
CA ILE A 231 -0.54 25.80 -3.86
C ILE A 231 -1.98 26.01 -4.33
N ASP A 232 -2.21 27.09 -5.07
CA ASP A 232 -3.52 27.40 -5.67
C ASP A 232 -3.66 26.60 -6.97
N THR A 233 -4.53 25.59 -6.96
CA THR A 233 -4.74 24.70 -8.09
C THR A 233 -6.07 23.98 -7.97
N THR A 234 -6.73 23.74 -9.10
CA THR A 234 -7.92 22.90 -9.17
C THR A 234 -7.61 21.40 -9.25
N LEU A 235 -6.32 21.06 -9.43
CA LEU A 235 -5.87 19.68 -9.56
C LEU A 235 -5.72 19.01 -8.20
N GLU A 236 -5.96 17.70 -8.13
CA GLU A 236 -5.81 16.92 -6.91
C GLU A 236 -4.41 16.33 -6.79
N PRO A 237 -3.82 16.25 -5.58
CA PRO A 237 -2.55 15.58 -5.38
C PRO A 237 -2.73 14.06 -5.49
N MET A 238 -1.85 13.43 -6.28
CA MET A 238 -1.92 12.01 -6.65
C MET A 238 -0.74 11.19 -6.15
N GLU A 239 0.43 11.82 -6.00
CA GLU A 239 1.65 11.18 -5.50
C GLU A 239 2.62 12.25 -4.97
N MET A 240 3.41 11.93 -3.95
CA MET A 240 4.42 12.84 -3.41
C MET A 240 5.70 12.09 -3.10
N ARG A 241 6.83 12.59 -3.62
CA ARG A 241 8.16 12.03 -3.36
C ARG A 241 9.18 13.16 -3.21
N GLY A 242 9.68 13.34 -1.99
CA GLY A 242 10.62 14.41 -1.67
C GLY A 242 9.97 15.77 -1.86
N ASN A 243 10.47 16.54 -2.83
CA ASN A 243 9.91 17.84 -3.21
C ASN A 243 9.03 17.79 -4.46
N ILE A 244 8.88 16.62 -5.08
CA ILE A 244 8.04 16.44 -6.26
C ILE A 244 6.65 16.00 -5.84
N ILE A 245 5.64 16.67 -6.37
CA ILE A 245 4.22 16.36 -6.21
C ILE A 245 3.64 16.14 -7.60
N ALA A 246 2.92 15.04 -7.80
CA ALA A 246 2.08 14.87 -8.98
C ALA A 246 0.66 15.34 -8.67
N PHE A 247 0.14 16.22 -9.51
CA PHE A 247 -1.25 16.66 -9.50
C PHE A 247 -1.99 16.10 -10.71
N ALA A 248 -3.27 15.81 -10.60
CA ALA A 248 -4.07 15.41 -11.75
C ALA A 248 -5.49 15.98 -11.69
N ASP A 249 -6.09 16.09 -12.87
CA ASP A 249 -7.51 16.38 -13.03
C ASP A 249 -8.34 15.10 -13.15
N GLU A 250 -9.66 15.29 -13.31
CA GLU A 250 -10.60 14.21 -13.58
C GLU A 250 -10.58 13.74 -15.06
N SER A 251 -9.83 14.43 -15.93
CA SER A 251 -9.95 14.26 -17.39
C SER A 251 -8.69 13.72 -18.05
N SER A 252 -7.67 14.54 -18.26
CA SER A 252 -6.52 14.18 -19.10
C SER A 252 -5.17 14.71 -18.67
N GLN A 253 -5.17 15.70 -17.78
CA GLN A 253 -3.98 16.42 -17.39
C GLN A 253 -3.37 15.88 -16.10
N THR A 254 -2.05 15.82 -16.07
CA THR A 254 -1.28 15.51 -14.87
C THR A 254 -0.06 16.43 -14.84
N VAL A 255 0.13 17.16 -13.74
CA VAL A 255 1.24 18.10 -13.58
C VAL A 255 2.24 17.54 -12.59
N ILE A 256 3.50 17.41 -13.00
CA ILE A 256 4.61 17.10 -12.12
C ILE A 256 5.19 18.42 -11.64
N PHE A 257 5.11 18.68 -10.35
CA PHE A 257 5.47 19.96 -9.75
C PHE A 257 6.57 19.80 -8.71
N ASN A 258 7.61 20.61 -8.79
CA ASN A 258 8.63 20.71 -7.75
C ASN A 258 8.29 21.84 -6.78
N ARG A 259 7.82 21.48 -5.59
CA ARG A 259 7.38 22.45 -4.56
C ARG A 259 8.47 23.42 -4.11
N ARG A 260 9.74 23.05 -4.25
CA ARG A 260 10.87 23.86 -3.80
C ARG A 260 11.28 24.90 -4.83
N THR A 261 11.27 24.52 -6.12
CA THR A 261 11.70 25.41 -7.21
C THR A 261 10.54 26.12 -7.90
N GLY A 262 9.30 25.64 -7.72
CA GLY A 262 8.12 26.15 -8.42
C GLY A 262 8.04 25.73 -9.89
N LEU A 263 8.96 24.89 -10.36
CA LEU A 263 8.98 24.38 -11.74
C LEU A 263 7.98 23.23 -11.91
N SER A 264 7.36 23.15 -13.08
CA SER A 264 6.41 22.09 -13.42
C SER A 264 6.61 21.53 -14.83
N GLY A 265 6.16 20.29 -15.00
CA GLY A 265 6.00 19.65 -16.31
C GLY A 265 4.57 19.16 -16.47
N LEU A 266 3.97 19.38 -17.64
CA LEU A 266 2.60 18.95 -17.95
C LEU A 266 2.66 17.63 -18.72
N LEU A 267 1.93 16.63 -18.23
CA LEU A 267 1.65 15.37 -18.91
C LEU A 267 0.21 15.42 -19.41
N GLN A 268 0.02 15.19 -20.70
CA GLN A 268 -1.31 15.22 -21.31
C GLN A 268 -1.47 14.11 -22.33
N HIS A 269 -2.49 13.28 -22.15
CA HIS A 269 -2.90 12.30 -23.14
C HIS A 269 -4.06 12.85 -23.99
N GLU A 270 -4.29 12.22 -25.15
CA GLU A 270 -5.43 12.58 -25.99
C GLU A 270 -6.72 12.04 -25.37
N GLN A 271 -7.68 12.93 -25.15
CA GLN A 271 -8.98 12.54 -24.63
C GLN A 271 -9.70 11.69 -25.68
N GLU A 272 -10.07 10.46 -25.33
CA GLU A 272 -10.90 9.63 -26.18
C GLU A 272 -12.21 10.37 -26.48
N GLN A 273 -12.55 10.50 -27.77
CA GLN A 273 -13.76 11.21 -28.19
C GLN A 273 -15.00 10.40 -27.79
N GLY A 274 -15.57 10.73 -26.63
CA GLY A 274 -16.77 10.10 -26.09
C GLY A 274 -17.42 10.98 -25.03
N VAL A 275 -18.72 11.25 -25.18
CA VAL A 275 -19.48 12.22 -24.39
C VAL A 275 -19.56 11.88 -22.88
N PHE A 276 -19.12 10.69 -22.46
CA PHE A 276 -19.33 10.19 -21.09
C PHE A 276 -18.12 9.50 -20.44
N LEU A 277 -16.88 9.76 -20.89
CA LEU A 277 -15.71 9.12 -20.29
C LEU A 277 -15.19 9.93 -19.10
N HIS A 278 -15.86 9.76 -17.94
CA HIS A 278 -15.29 10.11 -16.65
C HIS A 278 -14.16 9.11 -16.34
N ASP A 279 -12.91 9.56 -16.44
CA ASP A 279 -11.71 8.75 -16.22
C ASP A 279 -10.74 9.43 -15.24
N PRO A 280 -11.16 9.57 -13.96
CA PRO A 280 -10.40 10.30 -12.97
C PRO A 280 -9.08 9.60 -12.70
N CYS A 281 -8.04 10.40 -12.43
CA CYS A 281 -6.77 9.84 -12.00
C CYS A 281 -6.93 9.18 -10.62
N VAL A 282 -6.56 7.91 -10.54
CA VAL A 282 -6.62 7.10 -9.31
C VAL A 282 -5.27 7.14 -8.60
N GLN A 283 -4.18 7.03 -9.36
CA GLN A 283 -2.83 6.98 -8.81
C GLN A 283 -1.79 7.48 -9.84
N VAL A 284 -0.68 8.04 -9.35
CA VAL A 284 0.52 8.29 -10.17
C VAL A 284 1.69 7.49 -9.60
N VAL A 285 2.46 6.83 -10.47
CA VAL A 285 3.64 6.06 -10.06
C VAL A 285 4.89 6.63 -10.75
N PHE A 286 5.80 7.17 -9.95
CA PHE A 286 7.13 7.57 -10.41
C PHE A 286 8.01 6.34 -10.65
N ALA A 287 8.20 5.97 -11.92
CA ALA A 287 8.95 4.80 -12.36
C ALA A 287 10.30 5.20 -12.99
N TYR A 288 11.02 4.24 -13.56
CA TYR A 288 12.34 4.52 -14.15
C TYR A 288 12.21 5.39 -15.40
N HIS A 289 12.80 6.61 -15.35
CA HIS A 289 12.73 7.63 -16.41
C HIS A 289 11.33 7.90 -16.96
N SER A 290 10.29 7.62 -16.18
CA SER A 290 8.92 7.67 -16.64
C SER A 290 7.95 7.89 -15.50
N VAL A 291 6.75 8.32 -15.87
CA VAL A 291 5.63 8.50 -14.97
C VAL A 291 4.47 7.67 -15.51
N LEU A 292 4.02 6.70 -14.73
CA LEU A 292 2.80 5.96 -15.05
C LEU A 292 1.62 6.68 -14.38
N VAL A 293 0.71 7.20 -15.20
CA VAL A 293 -0.55 7.78 -14.75
C VAL A 293 -1.62 6.70 -14.85
N VAL A 294 -2.18 6.33 -13.70
CA VAL A 294 -3.23 5.31 -13.56
C VAL A 294 -4.55 6.02 -13.37
N ARG A 295 -5.46 5.82 -14.31
CA ARG A 295 -6.83 6.35 -14.26
C ARG A 295 -7.81 5.22 -14.01
N ALA A 296 -9.07 5.56 -13.76
CA ALA A 296 -10.12 4.59 -13.46
C ALA A 296 -10.39 3.61 -14.61
N ARG A 297 -9.97 3.91 -15.83
CA ARG A 297 -10.26 3.11 -17.03
C ARG A 297 -9.02 2.84 -17.86
N SER A 298 -7.96 3.59 -17.66
CA SER A 298 -6.80 3.61 -18.55
C SER A 298 -5.47 3.75 -17.79
N LEU A 299 -4.41 3.38 -18.50
CA LEU A 299 -3.02 3.58 -18.11
C LEU A 299 -2.32 4.39 -19.18
N HIS A 300 -1.59 5.41 -18.76
CA HIS A 300 -0.75 6.22 -19.64
C HIS A 300 0.65 6.28 -19.09
N LEU A 301 1.62 5.82 -19.87
CA LEU A 301 3.04 5.99 -19.56
C LEU A 301 3.57 7.22 -20.26
N PHE A 302 4.18 8.11 -19.50
CA PHE A 302 4.87 9.29 -20.00
C PHE A 302 6.37 9.17 -19.74
N PRO A 303 7.23 9.72 -20.60
CA PRO A 303 8.61 9.96 -20.22
C PRO A 303 8.65 10.95 -19.06
N TRP A 304 9.73 10.96 -18.29
CA TRP A 304 9.91 11.97 -17.25
C TRP A 304 9.92 13.37 -17.89
N PRO A 305 9.03 14.30 -17.48
CA PRO A 305 8.95 15.60 -18.12
C PRO A 305 10.10 16.50 -17.69
N GLU A 306 10.49 17.43 -18.56
CA GLU A 306 11.32 18.55 -18.16
C GLU A 306 10.49 19.50 -17.29
N LEU A 307 11.07 19.94 -16.17
CA LEU A 307 10.40 20.87 -15.26
C LEU A 307 10.79 22.30 -15.62
N LEU A 308 9.84 23.04 -16.16
CA LEU A 308 10.01 24.41 -16.65
C LEU A 308 9.16 25.39 -15.83
N ALA A 309 9.35 26.69 -16.05
CA ALA A 309 8.49 27.69 -15.47
C ALA A 309 7.05 27.58 -16.04
N PRO A 310 5.99 27.87 -15.25
CA PRO A 310 4.59 27.65 -15.65
C PRO A 310 4.15 28.26 -16.98
N ASP A 311 4.79 29.34 -17.40
CA ASP A 311 4.53 30.09 -18.63
C ASP A 311 5.11 29.43 -19.90
N VAL A 312 6.06 28.49 -19.75
CA VAL A 312 6.80 27.86 -20.86
C VAL A 312 6.43 26.38 -21.06
N ILE A 313 5.55 25.84 -20.23
CA ILE A 313 5.31 24.39 -20.18
C ILE A 313 4.66 23.87 -21.46
N GLN A 314 5.33 22.92 -22.10
CA GLN A 314 4.78 22.15 -23.21
C GLN A 314 4.18 20.82 -22.72
N PRO A 315 3.02 20.40 -23.24
CA PRO A 315 2.43 19.11 -22.89
C PRO A 315 3.31 17.95 -23.38
N THR A 316 3.74 17.10 -22.45
CA THR A 316 4.41 15.82 -22.73
C THR A 316 3.37 14.78 -23.08
N ARG A 317 3.52 14.12 -24.24
CA ARG A 317 2.61 13.07 -24.70
C ARG A 317 2.96 11.70 -24.13
N SER A 318 1.96 10.83 -24.02
CA SER A 318 2.15 9.45 -23.56
C SER A 318 2.89 8.62 -24.61
N VAL A 319 3.86 7.82 -24.18
CA VAL A 319 4.62 6.87 -25.00
C VAL A 319 4.05 5.45 -24.94
N GLY A 320 3.11 5.18 -24.04
CA GLY A 320 2.38 3.91 -23.93
C GLY A 320 0.98 4.14 -23.37
N HIS A 321 0.02 3.35 -23.85
CA HIS A 321 -1.37 3.42 -23.43
C HIS A 321 -1.99 2.02 -23.35
N HIS A 322 -2.84 1.79 -22.35
CA HIS A 322 -3.70 0.62 -22.27
C HIS A 322 -5.01 0.97 -21.56
N SER A 323 -6.15 0.54 -22.10
CA SER A 323 -7.46 0.70 -21.49
C SER A 323 -7.95 -0.64 -20.96
N PHE A 324 -8.40 -0.65 -19.70
CA PHE A 324 -9.07 -1.80 -19.07
C PHE A 324 -10.60 -1.76 -19.26
N GLY A 325 -11.12 -0.70 -19.88
CA GLY A 325 -12.56 -0.49 -19.97
C GLY A 325 -13.11 0.08 -18.66
N TRP A 326 -14.13 -0.56 -18.08
CA TRP A 326 -14.69 -0.15 -16.80
C TRP A 326 -14.02 -0.97 -15.68
N VAL A 327 -13.41 -0.31 -14.70
CA VAL A 327 -12.87 -0.97 -13.51
C VAL A 327 -13.46 -0.34 -12.25
N ASP A 328 -13.68 -1.16 -11.23
CA ASP A 328 -14.22 -0.69 -9.95
C ASP A 328 -13.10 -0.23 -9.01
N GLY A 329 -11.85 -0.63 -9.27
CA GLY A 329 -10.70 -0.26 -8.45
C GLY A 329 -9.41 -0.68 -9.14
N ILE A 330 -8.35 0.11 -8.96
CA ILE A 330 -7.04 -0.16 -9.55
C ILE A 330 -5.94 0.28 -8.59
N SER A 331 -4.86 -0.49 -8.51
CA SER A 331 -3.69 -0.18 -7.69
C SER A 331 -2.43 -0.58 -8.44
N ALA A 332 -1.47 0.32 -8.54
CA ALA A 332 -0.18 0.06 -9.17
C ALA A 332 0.96 0.25 -8.17
N VAL A 333 1.93 -0.66 -8.18
CA VAL A 333 3.07 -0.61 -7.27
C VAL A 333 4.35 -1.00 -7.98
N LEU A 334 5.45 -0.35 -7.57
CA LEU A 334 6.80 -0.80 -7.89
C LEU A 334 7.22 -1.84 -6.84
N PRO A 335 7.53 -3.08 -7.24
CA PRO A 335 7.99 -4.10 -6.31
C PRO A 335 9.20 -3.64 -5.51
N ALA A 336 9.31 -4.17 -4.29
CA ALA A 336 10.47 -3.94 -3.45
C ALA A 336 11.75 -4.40 -4.15
N GLN A 337 12.86 -3.71 -3.91
CA GLN A 337 14.15 -4.15 -4.44
C GLN A 337 14.52 -5.49 -3.83
N LYS A 338 14.78 -6.49 -4.67
CA LYS A 338 15.49 -7.67 -4.21
C LYS A 338 16.88 -7.23 -3.74
N PHE A 339 17.22 -7.59 -2.51
CA PHE A 339 18.54 -7.30 -1.96
C PHE A 339 19.58 -8.14 -2.69
N ASN A 340 20.20 -7.55 -3.71
CA ASN A 340 21.36 -8.13 -4.39
C ASN A 340 22.62 -7.45 -3.84
N GLU A 341 23.55 -8.26 -3.33
CA GLU A 341 24.81 -7.80 -2.69
C GLU A 341 25.74 -7.00 -3.65
N HIS A 342 25.44 -6.97 -4.94
CA HIS A 342 26.23 -6.31 -5.99
C HIS A 342 25.45 -5.15 -6.62
N SER A 343 25.06 -4.16 -5.81
CA SER A 343 24.21 -3.06 -6.20
C SER A 343 24.92 -2.01 -7.06
N ASP A 344 25.22 -2.32 -8.32
CA ASP A 344 25.38 -1.27 -9.32
C ASP A 344 23.99 -0.83 -9.77
N ASN A 345 23.50 0.30 -9.25
CA ASN A 345 22.53 1.26 -9.78
C ASN A 345 21.32 0.80 -10.65
N THR A 346 20.93 -0.48 -10.70
CA THR A 346 19.82 -1.01 -11.52
C THR A 346 18.46 -0.73 -10.89
N LEU A 347 18.25 0.46 -10.32
CA LEU A 347 16.90 0.91 -9.96
C LEU A 347 15.98 0.87 -11.20
N GLY A 348 16.57 0.88 -12.40
CA GLY A 348 15.85 1.07 -13.65
C GLY A 348 15.07 -0.08 -14.25
N ASN A 349 15.26 -1.32 -13.79
CA ASN A 349 14.69 -2.48 -14.48
C ASN A 349 13.67 -3.23 -13.60
N LYS A 350 12.86 -2.52 -12.83
CA LYS A 350 11.79 -3.16 -12.05
C LYS A 350 10.46 -3.11 -12.82
N PRO A 351 9.75 -4.25 -12.95
CA PRO A 351 8.41 -4.24 -13.52
C PRO A 351 7.46 -3.44 -12.64
N ILE A 352 6.40 -2.90 -13.24
CA ILE A 352 5.29 -2.30 -12.49
C ILE A 352 4.20 -3.36 -12.37
N MET A 353 3.74 -3.62 -11.15
CA MET A 353 2.64 -4.53 -10.90
C MET A 353 1.35 -3.72 -10.77
N ILE A 354 0.30 -4.15 -11.46
CA ILE A 354 -0.98 -3.44 -11.53
C ILE A 354 -2.08 -4.43 -11.17
N LEU A 355 -2.78 -4.20 -10.07
CA LEU A 355 -3.97 -4.96 -9.71
C LEU A 355 -5.19 -4.18 -10.18
N SER A 356 -6.07 -4.83 -10.93
CA SER A 356 -7.31 -4.25 -11.41
C SER A 356 -8.49 -5.09 -10.95
N ARG A 357 -9.56 -4.44 -10.48
CA ARG A 357 -10.84 -5.06 -10.18
C ARG A 357 -11.80 -4.79 -11.33
N THR A 358 -12.00 -5.77 -12.17
CA THR A 358 -12.83 -5.70 -13.38
C THR A 358 -14.18 -6.37 -13.11
N PRO A 359 -15.32 -5.72 -13.42
CA PRO A 359 -16.58 -6.44 -13.49
C PRO A 359 -16.56 -7.39 -14.69
N SER A 360 -17.30 -8.49 -14.60
CA SER A 360 -17.48 -9.38 -15.74
C SER A 360 -18.02 -8.59 -16.94
N HIS A 361 -17.46 -8.87 -18.12
CA HIS A 361 -17.95 -8.33 -19.39
C HIS A 361 -19.33 -8.85 -19.76
N ASP A 362 -19.79 -9.93 -19.14
CA ASP A 362 -21.14 -10.44 -19.33
C ASP A 362 -22.13 -9.64 -18.46
N PRO A 363 -22.98 -8.79 -19.07
CA PRO A 363 -23.95 -7.97 -18.34
C PRO A 363 -25.02 -8.81 -17.61
N TRP A 364 -25.13 -10.11 -17.93
CA TRP A 364 -26.05 -11.04 -17.29
C TRP A 364 -25.43 -11.78 -16.11
N SER A 365 -24.10 -11.86 -16.04
CA SER A 365 -23.38 -12.34 -14.86
C SER A 365 -23.15 -11.17 -13.89
N SER A 366 -24.21 -10.66 -13.26
CA SER A 366 -24.12 -9.47 -12.42
C SER A 366 -23.14 -9.61 -11.25
N ASP A 367 -22.86 -10.84 -10.82
CA ASP A 367 -22.23 -11.09 -9.53
C ASP A 367 -20.74 -11.44 -9.64
N VAL A 368 -20.26 -11.73 -10.86
CA VAL A 368 -18.87 -12.13 -11.10
C VAL A 368 -18.01 -10.89 -11.28
N CYS A 369 -17.02 -10.75 -10.40
CA CYS A 369 -15.98 -9.73 -10.49
C CYS A 369 -14.63 -10.42 -10.38
N THR A 370 -13.66 -10.00 -11.17
CA THR A 370 -12.33 -10.58 -11.15
C THR A 370 -11.30 -9.55 -10.68
N LEU A 371 -10.32 -10.03 -9.93
CA LEU A 371 -9.11 -9.29 -9.61
C LEU A 371 -8.00 -9.81 -10.49
N ASP A 372 -7.67 -9.04 -11.51
CA ASP A 372 -6.63 -9.37 -12.48
C ASP A 372 -5.33 -8.66 -12.08
N LEU A 373 -4.26 -9.43 -11.87
CA LEU A 373 -2.92 -8.90 -11.70
C LEU A 373 -2.24 -8.82 -13.06
N TYR A 374 -1.82 -7.61 -13.42
CA TYR A 374 -1.04 -7.31 -14.60
C TYR A 374 0.39 -6.93 -14.23
N LYS A 375 1.30 -7.16 -15.18
CA LYS A 375 2.72 -6.83 -15.09
C LYS A 375 3.15 -6.03 -16.30
N LEU A 376 3.73 -4.86 -16.05
CA LEU A 376 4.34 -4.02 -17.07
C LEU A 376 5.86 -4.21 -16.99
N GLU A 377 6.43 -4.94 -17.95
CA GLU A 377 7.85 -5.27 -17.97
C GLU A 377 8.70 -4.10 -18.45
N PRO A 378 9.91 -3.88 -17.89
CA PRO A 378 10.87 -2.94 -18.43
C PRO A 378 11.23 -3.32 -19.87
N ASN A 379 11.40 -2.33 -20.73
CA ASN A 379 11.82 -2.56 -22.10
C ASN A 379 13.35 -2.71 -22.16
N PRO A 380 13.89 -3.90 -22.50
CA PRO A 380 15.34 -4.09 -22.56
C PRO A 380 16.01 -3.29 -23.69
N ALA A 381 15.26 -2.83 -24.68
CA ALA A 381 15.76 -1.97 -25.75
C ALA A 381 15.83 -0.49 -25.35
N PHE A 382 15.30 -0.12 -24.17
CA PHE A 382 15.38 1.25 -23.69
C PHE A 382 16.79 1.58 -23.22
N VAL A 383 17.43 2.52 -23.91
CA VAL A 383 18.72 3.07 -23.50
C VAL A 383 18.46 4.42 -22.83
N PRO A 384 18.75 4.58 -21.53
CA PRO A 384 18.65 5.89 -20.90
C PRO A 384 19.67 6.83 -21.57
N PRO A 385 19.31 8.08 -21.90
CA PRO A 385 20.26 9.00 -22.47
C PRO A 385 21.37 9.25 -21.47
N THR A 386 22.60 9.12 -21.96
CA THR A 386 23.81 9.43 -21.21
C THR A 386 23.81 10.92 -20.89
N THR A 387 24.01 11.25 -19.61
CA THR A 387 24.00 12.62 -19.07
C THR A 387 24.98 13.58 -19.74
N ASN A 388 25.90 13.08 -20.56
CA ASN A 388 26.97 13.88 -21.17
C ASN A 388 26.62 14.44 -22.55
N ASP A 389 25.62 13.90 -23.25
CA ASP A 389 25.38 14.24 -24.67
C ASP A 389 24.05 14.97 -24.92
N ALA A 390 23.15 15.04 -23.94
CA ALA A 390 21.84 15.68 -24.12
C ALA A 390 21.81 17.07 -23.49
N ALA A 391 21.70 18.10 -24.33
CA ALA A 391 21.22 19.40 -23.88
C ALA A 391 19.83 19.21 -23.23
N PRO A 392 19.58 19.77 -22.03
CA PRO A 392 18.29 19.68 -21.37
C PRO A 392 17.21 20.27 -22.30
N GLY A 393 16.24 19.43 -22.69
CA GLY A 393 15.05 19.84 -23.46
C GLY A 393 14.72 19.08 -24.75
N LEU A 394 15.54 18.10 -25.18
CA LEU A 394 15.28 17.34 -26.42
C LEU A 394 14.48 16.03 -26.24
N TRP A 395 13.79 15.84 -25.11
CA TRP A 395 12.96 14.66 -24.86
C TRP A 395 11.61 14.66 -25.57
N ASN A 396 11.30 15.74 -26.30
CA ASN A 396 10.12 15.79 -27.16
C ASN A 396 10.20 14.63 -28.14
N ALA A 397 9.39 13.60 -27.87
CA ALA A 397 9.42 12.27 -28.47
C ALA A 397 9.83 12.32 -29.93
N ALA A 398 11.14 12.22 -30.19
CA ALA A 398 11.61 12.06 -31.53
C ALA A 398 10.91 10.80 -32.06
N PRO A 399 10.27 10.85 -33.24
CA PRO A 399 9.58 9.69 -33.78
C PRO A 399 10.56 8.51 -33.83
N GLY A 400 10.39 7.54 -32.92
CA GLY A 400 11.33 6.43 -32.70
C GLY A 400 11.91 6.29 -31.28
N ALA A 401 11.64 7.21 -30.35
CA ALA A 401 12.05 7.02 -28.95
C ALA A 401 11.40 5.77 -28.36
N THR A 402 12.22 4.81 -27.92
CA THR A 402 11.74 3.57 -27.31
C THR A 402 11.13 3.86 -25.94
N SER A 403 9.95 3.32 -25.65
CA SER A 403 9.33 3.41 -24.32
C SER A 403 10.17 2.65 -23.27
N PRO A 404 10.32 3.14 -22.02
CA PRO A 404 11.03 2.43 -20.97
C PRO A 404 10.33 1.16 -20.47
N TYR A 405 9.04 0.99 -20.81
CA TYR A 405 8.28 -0.22 -20.49
C TYR A 405 7.53 -0.74 -21.71
N ILE A 406 7.28 -2.05 -21.73
CA ILE A 406 6.60 -2.76 -22.82
C ILE A 406 5.08 -2.69 -22.60
N PHE A 407 4.35 -2.18 -23.59
CA PHE A 407 2.89 -2.15 -23.61
C PHE A 407 2.33 -3.13 -24.66
N PRO A 408 1.13 -3.71 -24.45
CA PRO A 408 0.27 -3.57 -23.26
C PRO A 408 0.79 -4.37 -22.05
N PRO A 409 0.33 -4.08 -20.82
CA PRO A 409 0.68 -4.88 -19.65
C PRO A 409 0.16 -6.32 -19.77
N LEU A 410 0.94 -7.28 -19.27
CA LEU A 410 0.63 -8.71 -19.36
C LEU A 410 -0.11 -9.18 -18.11
N ARG A 411 -1.29 -9.81 -18.25
CA ARG A 411 -1.98 -10.44 -17.13
C ARG A 411 -1.21 -11.69 -16.65
N THR A 412 -0.84 -11.72 -15.38
CA THR A 412 -0.02 -12.79 -14.78
C THR A 412 -0.78 -13.65 -13.77
N ALA A 413 -1.82 -13.12 -13.13
CA ALA A 413 -2.65 -13.87 -12.19
C ALA A 413 -4.08 -13.33 -12.21
N GLN A 414 -5.02 -14.15 -11.74
CA GLN A 414 -6.42 -13.78 -11.56
C GLN A 414 -6.90 -14.36 -10.24
N ALA A 415 -7.70 -13.60 -9.51
CA ALA A 415 -8.37 -14.02 -8.29
C ALA A 415 -9.86 -13.70 -8.39
N ASP A 416 -10.68 -14.58 -7.82
CA ASP A 416 -12.11 -14.34 -7.76
C ASP A 416 -12.44 -13.23 -6.77
N SER A 417 -13.37 -12.38 -7.17
CA SER A 417 -14.01 -11.37 -6.34
C SER A 417 -15.52 -11.43 -6.58
N ARG A 418 -16.27 -10.61 -5.85
CA ARG A 418 -17.71 -10.46 -6.08
C ARG A 418 -18.05 -9.02 -6.34
N ARG A 419 -19.09 -8.85 -7.15
CA ARG A 419 -19.75 -7.56 -7.29
C ARG A 419 -20.79 -7.40 -6.20
N GLY A 420 -20.89 -6.21 -5.64
CA GLY A 420 -21.87 -5.88 -4.64
C GLY A 420 -21.77 -4.40 -4.23
N PRO A 421 -22.68 -3.92 -3.37
CA PRO A 421 -22.62 -2.56 -2.87
C PRO A 421 -21.36 -2.41 -2.02
N ILE A 422 -20.38 -1.66 -2.54
CA ILE A 422 -19.10 -1.43 -1.88
C ILE A 422 -18.93 0.06 -1.64
N ARG A 423 -18.61 0.42 -0.39
CA ARG A 423 -18.34 1.82 -0.02
C ARG A 423 -16.86 2.15 -0.18
N CYS A 424 -15.99 1.19 0.10
CA CYS A 424 -14.55 1.32 -0.05
C CYS A 424 -14.10 0.67 -1.37
N LEU A 425 -13.90 1.49 -2.40
CA LEU A 425 -13.43 0.99 -3.69
C LEU A 425 -11.94 0.64 -3.68
N ASP A 426 -11.20 1.03 -2.65
CA ASP A 426 -9.76 0.81 -2.53
C ASP A 426 -9.42 -0.68 -2.59
N ILE A 427 -8.47 -1.00 -3.46
CA ILE A 427 -7.74 -2.27 -3.48
C ILE A 427 -6.28 -1.94 -3.23
N MET A 428 -5.61 -2.71 -2.39
CA MET A 428 -4.23 -2.46 -1.99
C MET A 428 -3.34 -3.57 -2.53
N LEU A 429 -2.40 -3.21 -3.39
CA LEU A 429 -1.34 -4.10 -3.85
C LEU A 429 -0.02 -3.75 -3.15
N GLY A 430 0.51 -4.71 -2.41
CA GLY A 430 1.79 -4.63 -1.74
C GLY A 430 2.99 -4.75 -2.69
N LYS A 431 4.11 -4.12 -2.29
CA LYS A 431 5.42 -4.19 -2.95
C LYS A 431 6.01 -5.62 -3.01
N TYR A 432 5.57 -6.54 -2.17
CA TYR A 432 6.03 -7.93 -2.09
C TYR A 432 5.03 -8.93 -2.69
N GLY A 433 3.95 -8.43 -3.31
CA GLY A 433 3.02 -9.22 -4.11
C GLY A 433 1.82 -9.78 -3.36
N THR A 434 1.58 -9.34 -2.12
CA THR A 434 0.29 -9.58 -1.46
C THR A 434 -0.71 -8.49 -1.83
N ALA A 435 -1.99 -8.83 -1.87
CA ALA A 435 -3.07 -7.92 -2.14
C ALA A 435 -4.14 -8.00 -1.05
N MET A 436 -4.82 -6.88 -0.80
CA MET A 436 -5.94 -6.79 0.12
C MET A 436 -7.07 -5.94 -0.45
N TRP A 437 -8.30 -6.37 -0.21
CA TRP A 437 -9.49 -5.64 -0.63
C TRP A 437 -10.68 -5.96 0.27
N LEU A 438 -11.69 -5.10 0.22
CA LEU A 438 -13.00 -5.42 0.78
C LEU A 438 -13.81 -6.20 -0.25
N HIS A 439 -14.25 -7.37 0.14
CA HIS A 439 -15.15 -8.21 -0.61
C HIS A 439 -16.59 -7.87 -0.18
N PRO A 440 -17.42 -7.32 -1.09
CA PRO A 440 -18.73 -6.83 -0.72
C PRO A 440 -19.65 -7.99 -0.33
N ARG A 441 -20.75 -7.62 0.33
CA ARG A 441 -21.89 -8.52 0.50
C ARG A 441 -22.54 -8.85 -0.83
N ASP A 442 -23.19 -10.00 -0.91
CA ASP A 442 -23.98 -10.36 -2.08
C ASP A 442 -25.09 -9.32 -2.27
N SER A 443 -25.28 -8.87 -3.51
CA SER A 443 -26.40 -8.00 -3.83
C SER A 443 -27.69 -8.75 -3.50
N ALA A 444 -28.45 -8.25 -2.54
CA ALA A 444 -29.79 -8.77 -2.29
C ALA A 444 -30.61 -8.57 -3.57
N THR A 445 -30.88 -9.66 -4.29
CA THR A 445 -31.75 -9.69 -5.48
C THR A 445 -33.16 -9.15 -5.18
N HIS A 446 -33.49 -9.00 -3.89
CA HIS A 446 -34.73 -8.43 -3.36
C HIS A 446 -34.94 -6.92 -3.65
N GLY A 447 -33.88 -6.17 -4.01
CA GLY A 447 -33.89 -4.70 -4.01
C GLY A 447 -34.70 -3.98 -5.10
N LEU A 448 -35.12 -4.66 -6.17
CA LEU A 448 -35.97 -4.04 -7.22
C LEU A 448 -37.46 -4.32 -7.06
N VAL A 449 -37.85 -5.30 -6.24
CA VAL A 449 -39.27 -5.69 -6.05
C VAL A 449 -39.84 -5.17 -4.74
N SER A 450 -39.02 -4.78 -3.77
CA SER A 450 -39.50 -4.46 -2.41
C SER A 450 -40.13 -3.07 -2.22
N LEU A 451 -40.22 -2.22 -3.26
CA LEU A 451 -40.83 -0.89 -3.16
C LEU A 451 -42.26 -0.80 -3.70
N ASN A 452 -42.78 -1.86 -4.34
CA ASN A 452 -44.21 -1.94 -4.66
C ASN A 452 -44.97 -2.63 -3.52
N THR A 453 -45.37 -1.80 -2.55
CA THR A 453 -46.11 -2.06 -1.30
C THR A 453 -47.44 -2.83 -1.39
N HIS A 454 -47.76 -3.49 -2.51
CA HIS A 454 -49.06 -4.14 -2.72
C HIS A 454 -49.01 -5.60 -3.20
N LEU A 455 -47.82 -6.18 -3.41
CA LEU A 455 -47.72 -7.59 -3.81
C LEU A 455 -47.19 -8.41 -2.64
N GLN A 456 -48.06 -9.32 -2.19
CA GLN A 456 -47.92 -10.39 -1.20
C GLN A 456 -46.49 -10.68 -0.71
N GLU A 457 -46.36 -10.78 0.62
CA GLU A 457 -45.21 -11.38 1.31
C GLU A 457 -44.94 -12.77 0.72
N ILE A 458 -44.01 -12.86 -0.23
CA ILE A 458 -43.44 -14.15 -0.62
C ILE A 458 -42.39 -14.44 0.43
N PRO A 459 -42.56 -15.48 1.29
CA PRO A 459 -41.51 -15.92 2.20
C PRO A 459 -40.42 -16.59 1.38
N LEU A 460 -39.57 -15.77 0.77
CA LEU A 460 -38.31 -16.25 0.21
C LEU A 460 -37.43 -16.63 1.40
N GLN A 461 -36.98 -17.88 1.41
CA GLN A 461 -36.00 -18.37 2.38
C GLN A 461 -34.85 -17.38 2.42
N SER A 462 -34.69 -16.71 3.56
CA SER A 462 -33.60 -15.77 3.77
C SER A 462 -32.30 -16.56 3.68
N THR A 463 -31.64 -16.49 2.54
CA THR A 463 -30.22 -16.81 2.50
C THR A 463 -29.56 -15.89 3.53
N PRO A 464 -28.81 -16.45 4.51
CA PRO A 464 -28.19 -15.64 5.54
C PRO A 464 -27.36 -14.57 4.84
N TRP A 465 -27.62 -13.30 5.18
CA TRP A 465 -26.92 -12.17 4.56
C TRP A 465 -25.42 -12.42 4.64
N SER A 466 -24.75 -12.39 3.49
CA SER A 466 -23.30 -12.51 3.48
C SER A 466 -22.71 -11.22 4.03
N ASP A 467 -21.98 -11.32 5.13
CA ASP A 467 -21.23 -10.19 5.68
C ASP A 467 -20.19 -9.71 4.65
N GLU A 468 -19.97 -8.39 4.58
CA GLU A 468 -18.77 -7.81 3.97
C GLU A 468 -17.51 -8.40 4.63
N ARG A 469 -16.44 -8.63 3.85
CA ARG A 469 -15.24 -9.32 4.33
C ARG A 469 -13.98 -8.58 3.92
N LEU A 470 -12.99 -8.56 4.80
CA LEU A 470 -11.63 -8.20 4.43
C LEU A 470 -11.00 -9.47 3.88
N VAL A 471 -10.54 -9.39 2.64
CA VAL A 471 -9.95 -10.52 1.92
C VAL A 471 -8.53 -10.15 1.53
N ALA A 472 -7.66 -11.15 1.53
CA ALA A 472 -6.30 -11.00 1.07
C ALA A 472 -5.85 -12.20 0.24
N ALA A 473 -4.90 -11.97 -0.65
CA ALA A 473 -4.28 -13.01 -1.47
C ALA A 473 -2.79 -12.74 -1.66
N VAL A 474 -2.03 -13.80 -1.91
CA VAL A 474 -0.69 -13.68 -2.48
C VAL A 474 -0.85 -13.85 -3.99
N LEU A 475 -0.52 -12.84 -4.77
CA LEU A 475 -0.72 -12.85 -6.22
C LEU A 475 0.59 -12.95 -7.00
N SER A 476 1.71 -12.57 -6.36
CA SER A 476 3.03 -12.66 -6.96
C SER A 476 4.12 -12.63 -5.88
N GLY A 477 5.37 -12.71 -6.32
CA GLY A 477 6.53 -12.53 -5.47
C GLY A 477 6.98 -13.81 -4.77
N PRO A 478 7.88 -13.69 -3.79
CA PRO A 478 8.54 -14.86 -3.17
C PRO A 478 7.68 -15.61 -2.15
N LEU A 479 6.51 -15.05 -1.84
CA LEU A 479 5.47 -15.71 -1.06
C LEU A 479 4.64 -16.68 -1.94
N ASP A 480 4.72 -16.55 -3.26
CA ASP A 480 4.08 -17.44 -4.23
C ASP A 480 4.89 -18.75 -4.33
N ARG A 481 4.59 -19.70 -3.44
CA ARG A 481 5.25 -21.01 -3.40
C ARG A 481 4.36 -22.17 -3.84
N VAL A 482 3.07 -21.93 -4.11
CA VAL A 482 2.09 -22.99 -4.40
C VAL A 482 1.25 -22.63 -5.61
N ALA A 483 0.93 -23.64 -6.41
CA ALA A 483 0.15 -23.54 -7.65
C ALA A 483 -1.13 -22.69 -7.45
N GLN A 484 -1.40 -21.84 -8.45
CA GLN A 484 -2.22 -20.62 -8.43
C GLN A 484 -3.69 -20.74 -7.99
N ASP A 485 -4.25 -21.93 -7.77
CA ASP A 485 -5.70 -22.11 -7.86
C ASP A 485 -6.54 -21.76 -6.62
N ASP A 486 -5.96 -21.38 -5.46
CA ASP A 486 -6.80 -21.12 -4.26
C ASP A 486 -6.14 -20.18 -3.21
N MET A 487 -5.59 -19.02 -3.62
CA MET A 487 -4.84 -18.13 -2.71
C MET A 487 -5.67 -17.05 -1.98
N VAL A 488 -6.98 -16.97 -2.23
CA VAL A 488 -7.84 -15.93 -1.64
C VAL A 488 -8.29 -16.35 -0.24
N THR A 489 -7.99 -15.54 0.78
CA THR A 489 -8.45 -15.82 2.15
C THR A 489 -9.15 -14.65 2.83
N THR A 490 -10.23 -14.96 3.55
CA THR A 490 -10.88 -14.03 4.47
C THR A 490 -10.02 -13.80 5.71
N ILE A 491 -9.69 -12.53 5.96
CA ILE A 491 -8.98 -12.06 7.15
C ILE A 491 -9.97 -11.75 8.27
N ALA A 492 -11.00 -10.96 7.97
CA ALA A 492 -11.98 -10.48 8.94
C ALA A 492 -13.36 -10.33 8.29
N ARG A 493 -14.40 -10.26 9.13
CA ARG A 493 -15.79 -10.02 8.71
C ARG A 493 -16.29 -8.71 9.27
N ASN A 494 -17.15 -8.07 8.49
CA ASN A 494 -17.86 -6.88 8.89
C ASN A 494 -19.36 -7.14 8.94
N VAL A 495 -19.84 -7.54 10.11
CA VAL A 495 -21.28 -7.79 10.34
C VAL A 495 -22.09 -6.50 10.13
N ASP A 496 -21.49 -5.34 10.44
CA ASP A 496 -22.17 -4.04 10.36
C ASP A 496 -22.22 -3.47 8.92
N ASN A 497 -21.44 -4.02 7.98
CA ASN A 497 -21.36 -3.58 6.57
C ASN A 497 -21.15 -2.06 6.42
N ASP A 498 -20.29 -1.52 7.28
CA ASP A 498 -20.03 -0.11 7.49
C ASP A 498 -18.60 0.34 7.14
N TRP A 499 -17.77 -0.53 6.55
CA TRP A 499 -16.38 -0.17 6.21
C TRP A 499 -16.33 0.75 4.99
N THR A 500 -15.49 1.77 5.07
CA THR A 500 -15.50 2.94 4.15
C THR A 500 -14.11 3.31 3.67
N ALA A 501 -13.07 3.02 4.46
CA ALA A 501 -11.68 3.22 4.08
C ALA A 501 -10.83 2.00 4.44
N LEU A 502 -9.79 1.77 3.65
CA LEU A 502 -8.83 0.68 3.83
C LEU A 502 -7.41 1.22 3.62
N ASP A 503 -6.45 0.73 4.38
CA ASP A 503 -5.02 0.82 4.06
C ASP A 503 -4.25 -0.41 4.51
N TYR A 504 -3.16 -0.68 3.82
CA TYR A 504 -2.36 -1.87 4.01
C TYR A 504 -0.87 -1.57 4.06
N ASP A 505 -0.25 -1.84 5.20
CA ASP A 505 1.20 -1.84 5.40
C ASP A 505 1.71 -3.28 5.34
N GLU A 506 2.12 -3.69 4.14
CA GLU A 506 2.63 -5.03 3.87
C GLU A 506 3.91 -5.35 4.64
N GLY A 507 4.83 -4.37 4.77
CA GLY A 507 6.12 -4.56 5.42
C GLY A 507 5.99 -4.88 6.91
N MET A 508 4.95 -4.35 7.55
CA MET A 508 4.62 -4.65 8.94
C MET A 508 3.50 -5.69 9.12
N GLY A 509 2.83 -6.08 8.03
CA GLY A 509 1.66 -6.98 8.08
C GLY A 509 0.50 -6.35 8.84
N ARG A 510 0.16 -5.08 8.57
CA ARG A 510 -0.91 -4.36 9.25
C ARG A 510 -1.96 -3.86 8.30
N VAL A 511 -3.20 -3.88 8.76
CA VAL A 511 -4.35 -3.37 8.02
C VAL A 511 -5.06 -2.35 8.87
N ALA A 512 -5.42 -1.21 8.29
CA ALA A 512 -6.26 -0.22 8.93
C ALA A 512 -7.57 -0.10 8.17
N ILE A 513 -8.68 -0.08 8.90
CA ILE A 513 -10.02 0.04 8.34
C ILE A 513 -10.73 1.20 9.02
N GLY A 514 -11.34 2.06 8.21
CA GLY A 514 -12.24 3.12 8.64
C GLY A 514 -13.70 2.73 8.45
N SER A 515 -14.56 3.16 9.37
CA SER A 515 -15.99 2.87 9.35
C SER A 515 -16.83 4.14 9.18
N SER A 516 -18.06 3.96 8.67
CA SER A 516 -19.03 5.04 8.47
C SER A 516 -19.49 5.70 9.77
N PHE A 517 -19.25 5.07 10.92
CA PHE A 517 -19.58 5.59 12.24
C PHE A 517 -18.38 6.16 13.00
N GLY A 518 -17.26 6.38 12.31
CA GLY A 518 -16.09 7.00 12.92
C GLY A 518 -15.19 6.04 13.69
N LYS A 519 -15.37 4.72 13.52
CA LYS A 519 -14.53 3.70 14.13
C LYS A 519 -13.30 3.44 13.26
N LEU A 520 -12.14 3.33 13.90
CA LEU A 520 -10.90 2.83 13.29
C LEU A 520 -10.58 1.46 13.87
N THR A 521 -10.30 0.50 12.99
CA THR A 521 -9.87 -0.85 13.35
C THR A 521 -8.49 -1.11 12.76
N ILE A 522 -7.55 -1.55 13.59
CA ILE A 522 -6.20 -1.95 13.18
C ILE A 522 -6.05 -3.45 13.44
N MET A 523 -5.67 -4.18 12.39
CA MET A 523 -5.43 -5.63 12.43
C MET A 523 -3.95 -5.90 12.17
N GLU A 524 -3.34 -6.74 13.01
CA GLU A 524 -1.97 -7.22 12.85
C GLU A 524 -2.00 -8.69 12.41
N LEU A 525 -1.44 -8.95 11.23
CA LEU A 525 -1.41 -10.25 10.59
C LEU A 525 -0.42 -11.23 11.22
#